data_AF-A0A2S8RBM5-F1
#
_entry.id   AF-A0A2S8RBM5-F1
#
_cell.length_a   1.000
_cell.length_b   1.000
_cell.length_c   1.000
_cell.angle_alpha   90.00
_cell.angle_beta   90.00
_cell.angle_gamma   90.00
#
_symmetry.space_group_name_H-M   'P 1'
#
loop_
_entity.id
_entity.type
_entity.pdbx_description
1 polymer ?
#
loop_
_entity_poly.entity_id
_entity_poly.type
_entity_poly.pdbx_seq_one_letter_code
_entity_poly.pdbx_strand_id
1 'polypeptide(L)'
;MEYLENAFKFWGKFKWLIVPLFILCCVAVFLGNPALKEITGTLNEVTDLGLVTGEAENIDLYDVLDKIAPNIGILLQVVLLVLFLSIFIFPATYGMIIRGYETGATGLGSFFTSLKKYFIKFILYFLSVLIIMAAVAIIYLLFFFIFPFIFIISWQLATIVFIGVIIASVIFLCFLFNVLNIWFVALAWDDMKVLEGFFKAFELVKGCFWSCVGIAFSMAFIYITVNALIGGVLENIIIVSYFIKSFLLSMCIYVLMVYGFELYRDKTEKNSVLGDYL
;
A
#
# COMPACT_ATOMS: atom_id res chain seq x y z
N MET A 1 -2.63 -20.99 0.27
CA MET A 1 -1.21 -20.83 -0.12
C MET A 1 -1.05 -20.92 -1.63
N GLU A 2 -1.81 -21.79 -2.30
CA GLU A 2 -1.85 -21.92 -3.76
C GLU A 2 -1.96 -20.59 -4.53
N TYR A 3 -2.89 -19.71 -4.19
CA TYR A 3 -3.01 -18.40 -4.87
C TYR A 3 -1.75 -17.53 -4.78
N LEU A 4 -1.02 -17.60 -3.65
CA LEU A 4 0.23 -16.86 -3.47
C LEU A 4 1.35 -17.50 -4.30
N GLU A 5 1.44 -18.83 -4.30
CA GLU A 5 2.38 -19.57 -5.13
C GLU A 5 2.16 -19.26 -6.62
N ASN A 6 0.91 -19.27 -7.07
CA ASN A 6 0.56 -18.91 -8.44
C ASN A 6 0.91 -17.45 -8.77
N ALA A 7 0.73 -16.53 -7.81
CA ALA A 7 1.16 -15.14 -7.98
C ALA A 7 2.68 -15.04 -8.18
N PHE A 8 3.47 -15.82 -7.44
CA PHE A 8 4.93 -15.91 -7.63
C PHE A 8 5.32 -16.55 -8.96
N LYS A 9 4.63 -17.63 -9.38
CA LYS A 9 4.84 -18.27 -10.69
C LYS A 9 4.52 -17.32 -11.84
N PHE A 10 3.41 -16.58 -11.75
CA PHE A 10 3.02 -15.56 -12.72
C PHE A 10 4.07 -14.45 -12.81
N TRP A 11 4.53 -13.94 -11.66
CA TRP A 11 5.63 -12.97 -11.64
C TRP A 11 6.92 -13.54 -12.26
N GLY A 12 7.25 -14.80 -11.95
CA GLY A 12 8.39 -15.50 -12.54
C GLY A 12 8.29 -15.61 -14.07
N LYS A 13 7.10 -15.78 -14.63
CA LYS A 13 6.85 -15.83 -16.07
C LYS A 13 6.89 -14.45 -16.72
N PHE A 14 6.33 -13.43 -16.06
CA PHE A 14 6.19 -12.07 -16.61
C PHE A 14 6.96 -11.02 -15.80
N LYS A 15 8.25 -11.27 -15.52
CA LYS A 15 9.10 -10.48 -14.61
C LYS A 15 9.13 -8.98 -14.92
N TRP A 16 9.04 -8.61 -16.19
CA TRP A 16 9.14 -7.22 -16.64
C TRP A 16 7.88 -6.38 -16.39
N LEU A 17 6.73 -7.00 -16.10
CA LEU A 17 5.49 -6.26 -15.81
C LEU A 17 5.55 -5.42 -14.53
N ILE A 18 6.51 -5.68 -13.67
CA ILE A 18 6.76 -4.89 -12.45
C ILE A 18 7.31 -3.49 -12.74
N VAL A 19 7.94 -3.26 -13.90
CA VAL A 19 8.71 -2.04 -14.19
C VAL A 19 7.88 -0.75 -14.03
N PRO A 20 6.62 -0.65 -14.49
CA PRO A 20 5.83 0.56 -14.25
C PRO A 20 5.59 0.82 -12.76
N LEU A 21 5.28 -0.22 -11.98
CA LEU A 21 5.14 -0.08 -10.52
C LEU A 21 6.48 0.28 -9.86
N PHE A 22 7.58 -0.25 -10.37
CA PHE A 22 8.92 0.09 -9.88
C PHE A 22 9.22 1.57 -10.08
N ILE A 23 8.91 2.15 -11.25
CA ILE A 23 9.07 3.59 -11.49
C ILE A 23 8.24 4.41 -10.50
N LEU A 24 6.97 4.03 -10.27
CA LEU A 24 6.11 4.67 -9.27
C LEU A 24 6.73 4.62 -7.87
N CYS A 25 7.25 3.46 -7.47
CA CYS A 25 7.88 3.26 -6.16
C CYS A 25 9.22 3.99 -6.06
N CYS A 26 9.97 4.15 -7.15
CA CYS A 26 11.17 4.98 -7.19
C CYS A 26 10.83 6.43 -6.88
N VAL A 27 9.81 6.99 -7.54
CA VAL A 27 9.37 8.37 -7.25
C VAL A 27 8.98 8.52 -5.78
N ALA A 28 8.17 7.59 -5.25
CA ALA A 28 7.74 7.63 -3.85
C ALA A 28 8.92 7.57 -2.87
N VAL A 29 9.84 6.62 -3.06
CA VAL A 29 10.93 6.35 -2.12
C VAL A 29 12.03 7.41 -2.24
N PHE A 30 12.49 7.75 -3.44
CA PHE A 30 13.60 8.71 -3.61
C PHE A 30 13.23 10.13 -3.18
N LEU A 31 11.98 10.54 -3.40
CA LEU A 31 11.53 11.88 -3.01
C LEU A 31 10.98 11.91 -1.57
N GLY A 32 10.40 10.80 -1.08
CA GLY A 32 9.78 10.75 0.24
C GLY A 32 10.72 10.37 1.38
N ASN A 33 11.67 9.45 1.17
CA ASN A 33 12.55 8.97 2.27
C ASN A 33 13.40 10.06 2.92
N PRO A 34 13.98 11.03 2.18
CA PRO A 34 14.76 12.09 2.81
C PRO A 34 13.93 12.85 3.86
N ALA A 35 12.73 13.30 3.49
CA ALA A 35 11.81 13.97 4.40
C ALA A 35 11.39 13.08 5.59
N LEU A 36 11.10 11.79 5.35
CA LEU A 36 10.80 10.85 6.45
C LEU A 36 11.98 10.66 7.41
N LYS A 37 13.22 10.65 6.89
CA LYS A 37 14.42 10.50 7.70
C LYS A 37 14.65 11.72 8.59
N GLU A 38 14.46 12.93 8.06
CA GLU A 38 14.56 14.17 8.83
C GLU A 38 13.50 14.26 9.94
N ILE A 39 12.25 13.89 9.64
CA ILE A 39 11.17 13.82 10.65
C ILE A 39 11.53 12.81 11.74
N THR A 40 11.98 11.62 11.34
CA THR A 40 12.36 10.56 12.28
C THR A 40 13.56 10.99 13.13
N GLY A 41 14.55 11.66 12.53
CA GLY A 41 15.70 12.22 13.23
C GLY A 41 15.27 13.23 14.30
N THR A 42 14.41 14.19 13.91
CA THR A 42 13.87 15.19 14.84
C THR A 42 13.10 14.54 16.00
N LEU A 43 12.27 13.53 15.72
CA LEU A 43 11.52 12.82 16.76
C LEU A 43 12.42 12.00 17.69
N ASN A 44 13.48 11.41 17.15
CA ASN A 44 14.48 10.69 17.96
C ASN A 44 15.25 11.65 18.86
N GLU A 45 15.65 12.82 18.37
CA GLU A 45 16.29 13.86 19.19
C GLU A 45 15.40 14.31 20.35
N VAL A 46 14.10 14.50 20.11
CA VAL A 46 13.12 14.83 21.16
C VAL A 46 13.01 13.69 22.19
N THR A 47 13.01 12.45 21.72
CA THR A 47 12.94 11.27 22.60
C THR A 47 14.21 11.14 23.46
N ASP A 48 15.38 11.33 22.86
CA ASP A 48 16.67 11.26 23.54
C ASP A 48 16.84 12.39 24.56
N LEU A 49 16.40 13.61 24.24
CA LEU A 49 16.37 14.73 25.19
C LEU A 49 15.49 14.43 26.41
N GLY A 50 14.31 13.83 26.21
CA GLY A 50 13.43 13.40 27.30
C GLY A 50 14.02 12.30 28.18
N LEU A 51 14.80 11.37 27.59
CA LEU A 51 15.47 10.28 28.32
C LEU A 51 16.70 10.74 29.11
N VAL A 52 17.47 11.72 28.59
CA VAL A 52 18.72 12.19 29.18
C VAL A 52 18.49 13.22 30.30
N THR A 53 17.51 14.10 30.15
CA THR A 53 17.30 15.21 31.10
C THR A 53 16.39 14.85 32.27
N GLY A 54 15.57 13.80 32.16
CA GLY A 54 14.56 13.45 33.16
C GLY A 54 13.42 14.47 33.30
N GLU A 55 13.50 15.59 32.57
CA GLU A 55 12.51 16.65 32.52
C GLU A 55 11.72 16.54 31.21
N ALA A 56 10.64 15.76 31.23
CA ALA A 56 9.66 15.77 30.15
C ALA A 56 8.92 17.13 30.03
N GLU A 57 9.14 18.08 30.96
CA GLU A 57 8.42 19.35 31.09
C GLU A 57 8.84 20.44 30.11
N ASN A 58 9.98 20.32 29.40
CA ASN A 58 10.53 21.41 28.56
C ASN A 58 10.55 21.13 27.05
N ILE A 59 9.82 20.13 26.54
CA ILE A 59 9.69 19.91 25.09
C ILE A 59 8.72 20.96 24.53
N ASP A 60 9.26 21.99 23.89
CA ASP A 60 8.45 22.95 23.13
C ASP A 60 7.92 22.28 21.85
N LEU A 61 6.66 21.84 21.92
CA LEU A 61 5.95 21.23 20.79
C LEU A 61 5.89 22.16 19.57
N TYR A 62 5.95 23.48 19.77
CA TYR A 62 5.97 24.43 18.67
C TYR A 62 7.29 24.37 17.89
N ASP A 63 8.43 24.33 18.58
CA ASP A 63 9.76 24.18 17.95
C ASP A 63 9.89 22.84 17.21
N VAL A 64 9.36 21.76 17.79
CA VAL A 64 9.31 20.44 17.13
C VAL A 64 8.44 20.49 15.87
N LEU A 65 7.28 21.15 15.95
CA LEU A 65 6.39 21.30 14.80
C LEU A 65 7.03 22.16 13.69
N ASP A 66 7.72 23.23 14.04
CA ASP A 66 8.37 24.13 13.07
C ASP A 66 9.51 23.42 12.32
N LYS A 67 10.23 22.51 12.99
CA LYS A 67 11.26 21.66 12.38
C LYS A 67 10.67 20.58 11.45
N ILE A 68 9.51 20.02 11.79
CA ILE A 68 8.89 18.92 11.03
C ILE A 68 8.00 19.44 9.89
N ALA A 69 7.38 20.61 10.02
CA ALA A 69 6.40 21.14 9.08
C ALA A 69 6.90 21.25 7.62
N PRO A 70 8.13 21.71 7.33
CA PRO A 70 8.66 21.73 5.97
C PRO A 70 8.70 20.33 5.34
N ASN A 71 9.10 19.33 6.11
CA ASN A 71 9.16 17.94 5.66
C ASN A 71 7.76 17.35 5.42
N ILE A 72 6.75 17.73 6.22
CA ILE A 72 5.34 17.39 5.94
C ILE A 72 4.90 17.97 4.60
N GLY A 73 5.27 19.22 4.31
CA GLY A 73 4.98 19.87 3.02
C GLY A 73 5.57 19.12 1.83
N ILE A 74 6.83 18.67 1.95
CA ILE A 74 7.49 17.83 0.94
C ILE A 74 6.74 16.50 0.77
N LEU A 75 6.40 15.81 1.85
CA LEU A 75 5.66 14.54 1.78
C LEU A 75 4.30 14.70 1.11
N LEU A 76 3.58 15.79 1.36
CA LEU A 76 2.32 16.07 0.68
C LEU A 76 2.51 16.21 -0.84
N GLN A 77 3.55 16.92 -1.27
CA GLN A 77 3.88 17.05 -2.70
C GLN A 77 4.23 15.70 -3.33
N VAL A 78 5.01 14.86 -2.63
CA VAL A 78 5.35 13.50 -3.10
C VAL A 78 4.09 12.64 -3.21
N VAL A 79 3.19 12.68 -2.23
CA VAL A 79 1.91 11.95 -2.26
C VAL A 79 1.06 12.38 -3.46
N LEU A 80 0.95 13.68 -3.72
CA LEU A 80 0.21 14.20 -4.88
C LEU A 80 0.81 13.75 -6.21
N LEU A 81 2.14 13.74 -6.32
CA LEU A 81 2.84 13.26 -7.51
C LEU A 81 2.63 11.75 -7.72
N VAL A 82 2.75 10.95 -6.66
CA VAL A 82 2.51 9.50 -6.70
C VAL A 82 1.06 9.23 -7.09
N LEU A 83 0.09 9.95 -6.51
CA LEU A 83 -1.31 9.86 -6.90
C LEU A 83 -1.52 10.17 -8.38
N PHE A 84 -0.91 11.24 -8.89
CA PHE A 84 -1.00 11.59 -10.31
C PHE A 84 -0.45 10.47 -11.22
N LEU A 85 0.75 9.95 -10.93
CA LEU A 85 1.36 8.86 -11.70
C LEU A 85 0.56 7.56 -11.60
N SER A 86 -0.07 7.31 -10.45
CA SER A 86 -0.86 6.10 -10.19
C SER A 86 -2.06 5.95 -11.14
N ILE A 87 -2.63 7.07 -11.59
CA ILE A 87 -3.75 7.14 -12.56
C ILE A 87 -3.39 6.50 -13.90
N PHE A 88 -2.10 6.49 -14.25
CA PHE A 88 -1.61 5.87 -15.49
C PHE A 88 -1.05 4.47 -15.23
N ILE A 89 -0.31 4.31 -14.14
CA ILE A 89 0.47 3.08 -13.88
C ILE A 89 -0.42 1.93 -13.43
N PHE A 90 -1.37 2.16 -12.52
CA PHE A 90 -2.24 1.08 -12.04
C PHE A 90 -3.14 0.49 -13.14
N PRO A 91 -3.96 1.25 -13.90
CA PRO A 91 -4.81 0.67 -14.93
C PRO A 91 -4.03 -0.10 -15.98
N ALA A 92 -2.87 0.43 -16.37
CA ALA A 92 -1.99 -0.24 -17.30
C ALA A 92 -1.49 -1.58 -16.73
N THR A 93 -1.04 -1.59 -15.47
CA THR A 93 -0.52 -2.80 -14.82
C THR A 93 -1.60 -3.88 -14.68
N TYR A 94 -2.78 -3.52 -14.17
CA TYR A 94 -3.92 -4.43 -14.10
C TYR A 94 -4.29 -4.98 -15.49
N GLY A 95 -4.33 -4.12 -16.52
CA GLY A 95 -4.63 -4.58 -17.88
C GLY A 95 -3.58 -5.50 -18.48
N MET A 96 -2.30 -5.28 -18.19
CA MET A 96 -1.23 -6.19 -18.60
C MET A 96 -1.33 -7.55 -17.90
N ILE A 97 -1.74 -7.58 -16.62
CA ILE A 97 -1.99 -8.82 -15.88
C ILE A 97 -3.17 -9.57 -16.49
N ILE A 98 -4.30 -8.90 -16.73
CA ILE A 98 -5.49 -9.50 -17.39
C ILE A 98 -5.09 -10.12 -18.73
N ARG A 99 -4.33 -9.38 -19.55
CA ARG A 99 -3.85 -9.90 -20.83
C ARG A 99 -2.97 -11.14 -20.66
N GLY A 100 -2.15 -11.19 -19.62
CA GLY A 100 -1.36 -12.38 -19.28
C GLY A 100 -2.23 -13.61 -19.02
N TYR A 101 -3.35 -13.45 -18.31
CA TYR A 101 -4.32 -14.52 -18.06
C TYR A 101 -5.17 -14.89 -19.29
N GLU A 102 -5.59 -13.90 -20.07
CA GLU A 102 -6.47 -14.11 -21.24
C GLU A 102 -5.72 -14.71 -22.43
N THR A 103 -4.46 -14.31 -22.66
CA THR A 103 -3.73 -14.63 -23.90
C THR A 103 -2.48 -15.46 -23.68
N GLY A 104 -2.03 -15.62 -22.44
CA GLY A 104 -0.78 -16.31 -22.11
C GLY A 104 0.50 -15.55 -22.53
N ALA A 105 0.37 -14.40 -23.20
CA ALA A 105 1.47 -13.58 -23.69
C ALA A 105 1.23 -12.09 -23.41
N THR A 106 2.10 -11.50 -22.60
CA THR A 106 2.06 -10.08 -22.25
C THR A 106 3.47 -9.57 -21.95
N GLY A 107 3.67 -8.26 -22.02
CA GLY A 107 4.96 -7.62 -21.80
C GLY A 107 4.83 -6.11 -21.84
N LEU A 108 5.94 -5.38 -21.68
CA LEU A 108 5.91 -3.91 -21.59
C LEU A 108 5.30 -3.21 -22.81
N GLY A 109 5.40 -3.81 -24.00
CA GLY A 109 4.77 -3.27 -25.20
C GLY A 109 3.24 -3.22 -25.15
N SER A 110 2.59 -3.96 -24.25
CA SER A 110 1.14 -3.89 -24.06
C SER A 110 0.70 -2.76 -23.12
N PHE A 111 1.63 -2.02 -22.50
CA PHE A 111 1.33 -0.99 -21.51
C PHE A 111 0.29 0.03 -21.99
N PHE A 112 0.54 0.69 -23.12
CA PHE A 112 -0.37 1.74 -23.63
C PHE A 112 -1.72 1.19 -24.09
N THR A 113 -1.73 -0.01 -24.66
CA THR A 113 -2.99 -0.69 -25.06
C THR A 113 -3.82 -1.04 -23.84
N SER A 114 -3.20 -1.57 -22.80
CA SER A 114 -3.83 -1.88 -21.50
C SER A 114 -4.33 -0.62 -20.81
N LEU A 115 -3.51 0.43 -20.78
CA LEU A 115 -3.90 1.75 -20.27
C LEU A 115 -5.16 2.22 -20.98
N LYS A 116 -5.15 2.31 -22.31
CA LYS A 116 -6.28 2.81 -23.11
C LYS A 116 -7.57 2.02 -22.85
N LYS A 117 -7.48 0.69 -22.71
CA LYS A 117 -8.65 -0.18 -22.47
C LYS A 117 -9.28 0.08 -21.09
N TYR A 118 -8.47 0.30 -20.06
CA TYR A 118 -8.94 0.33 -18.66
C TYR A 118 -8.95 1.72 -18.01
N PHE A 119 -8.43 2.75 -18.69
CA PHE A 119 -8.27 4.10 -18.12
C PHE A 119 -9.58 4.68 -17.56
N ILE A 120 -10.67 4.66 -18.34
CA ILE A 120 -11.95 5.25 -17.93
C ILE A 120 -12.52 4.52 -16.70
N LYS A 121 -12.47 3.17 -16.71
CA LYS A 121 -12.91 2.35 -15.57
C LYS A 121 -12.07 2.66 -14.32
N PHE A 122 -10.77 2.86 -14.50
CA PHE A 122 -9.88 3.22 -13.42
C PHE A 122 -10.14 4.62 -12.86
N ILE A 123 -10.48 5.61 -13.68
CA ILE A 123 -10.86 6.94 -13.17
C ILE A 123 -12.06 6.84 -12.23
N LEU A 124 -13.11 6.11 -12.64
CA LEU A 124 -14.32 5.94 -11.83
C LEU A 124 -14.03 5.17 -10.53
N TYR A 125 -13.24 4.10 -10.63
CA TYR A 125 -12.73 3.39 -9.46
C TYR A 125 -11.94 4.31 -8.54
N PHE A 126 -10.95 5.03 -9.07
CA PHE A 126 -10.03 5.87 -8.32
C PHE A 126 -10.76 6.98 -7.56
N LEU A 127 -11.73 7.66 -8.18
CA LEU A 127 -12.57 8.65 -7.50
C LEU A 127 -13.35 8.02 -6.34
N SER A 128 -13.85 6.79 -6.52
CA SER A 128 -14.57 6.06 -5.48
C SER A 128 -13.64 5.63 -4.33
N VAL A 129 -12.41 5.23 -4.65
CA VAL A 129 -11.36 4.97 -3.65
C VAL A 129 -11.06 6.24 -2.85
N LEU A 130 -10.91 7.41 -3.50
CA LEU A 130 -10.67 8.67 -2.79
C LEU A 130 -11.78 9.01 -1.79
N ILE A 131 -13.05 8.77 -2.16
CA ILE A 131 -14.19 8.99 -1.25
C ILE A 131 -14.11 8.05 -0.04
N ILE A 132 -13.80 6.77 -0.25
CA ILE A 132 -13.64 5.80 0.84
C ILE A 132 -12.46 6.18 1.74
N MET A 133 -11.32 6.56 1.16
CA MET A 133 -10.14 6.96 1.92
C MET A 133 -10.38 8.25 2.73
N ALA A 134 -11.15 9.20 2.19
CA ALA A 134 -11.58 10.39 2.91
C ALA A 134 -12.46 10.03 4.12
N ALA A 135 -13.42 9.11 3.95
CA ALA A 135 -14.26 8.64 5.05
C ALA A 135 -13.42 7.95 6.15
N VAL A 136 -12.47 7.10 5.76
CA VAL A 136 -11.53 6.46 6.69
C VAL A 136 -10.67 7.50 7.42
N ALA A 137 -10.15 8.50 6.72
CA ALA A 137 -9.36 9.58 7.33
C ALA A 137 -10.17 10.39 8.35
N ILE A 138 -11.46 10.66 8.09
CA ILE A 138 -12.35 11.33 9.04
C ILE A 138 -12.53 10.50 10.31
N ILE A 139 -12.70 9.18 10.20
CA ILE A 139 -12.81 8.28 11.37
C ILE A 139 -11.54 8.34 12.23
N TYR A 140 -10.37 8.31 11.60
CA TYR A 140 -9.10 8.45 12.32
C TYR A 140 -8.95 9.83 12.98
N LEU A 141 -9.34 10.90 12.30
CA LEU A 141 -9.31 12.26 12.86
C LEU A 141 -10.19 12.35 14.12
N LEU A 142 -11.40 11.79 14.08
CA LEU A 142 -12.29 11.73 15.24
C LEU A 142 -11.67 10.94 16.40
N PHE A 143 -11.01 9.81 16.10
CA PHE A 143 -10.30 9.03 17.12
C PHE A 143 -9.17 9.84 17.78
N PHE A 144 -8.33 10.50 16.97
CA PHE A 144 -7.25 11.36 17.48
C PHE A 144 -7.77 12.54 18.30
N PHE A 145 -8.95 13.07 17.98
CA PHE A 145 -9.58 14.13 18.76
C PHE A 145 -10.06 13.65 20.14
N ILE A 146 -10.55 12.41 20.24
CA ILE A 146 -11.04 11.84 21.51
C ILE A 146 -9.87 11.38 22.40
N PHE A 147 -8.75 10.99 21.80
CA PHE A 147 -7.63 10.37 22.50
C PHE A 147 -7.07 11.17 23.70
N PRO A 148 -6.85 12.51 23.61
CA PRO A 148 -6.36 13.31 24.74
C PRO A 148 -7.28 13.25 25.97
N PHE A 149 -8.59 13.16 25.77
CA PHE A 149 -9.55 13.07 26.87
C PHE A 149 -9.41 11.75 27.64
N ILE A 150 -9.12 10.65 26.95
CA ILE A 150 -8.86 9.35 27.58
C ILE A 150 -7.55 9.42 28.38
N PHE A 151 -6.54 10.09 27.83
CA PHE A 151 -5.24 10.26 28.49
C PHE A 151 -5.34 11.04 29.81
N ILE A 152 -6.17 12.08 29.85
CA ILE A 152 -6.43 12.85 31.08
C ILE A 152 -7.06 11.98 32.18
N ILE A 153 -7.92 11.02 31.81
CA ILE A 153 -8.60 10.15 32.78
C ILE A 153 -7.63 9.13 33.37
N SER A 154 -6.88 8.42 32.53
CA SER A 154 -5.87 7.44 32.97
C SER A 154 -4.87 7.14 31.85
N TRP A 155 -3.59 7.35 32.13
CA TRP A 155 -2.51 7.09 31.17
C TRP A 155 -2.37 5.59 30.84
N GLN A 156 -2.61 4.68 31.79
CA GLN A 156 -2.57 3.24 31.53
C GLN A 156 -3.70 2.80 30.61
N LEU A 157 -4.92 3.29 30.86
CA LEU A 157 -6.08 3.00 30.02
C LEU A 157 -5.87 3.52 28.59
N ALA A 158 -5.38 4.76 28.46
CA ALA A 158 -5.08 5.36 27.17
C ALA A 158 -4.06 4.53 26.38
N THR A 159 -3.02 4.03 27.04
CA THR A 159 -1.99 3.18 26.40
C THR A 159 -2.57 1.87 25.87
N ILE A 160 -3.40 1.17 26.66
CA ILE A 160 -4.04 -0.09 26.23
C ILE A 160 -4.98 0.14 25.04
N VAL A 161 -5.80 1.20 25.11
CA VAL A 161 -6.72 1.58 24.01
C VAL A 161 -5.93 1.93 22.75
N PHE A 162 -4.82 2.67 22.88
CA PHE A 162 -3.96 3.04 21.77
C PHE A 162 -3.38 1.82 21.05
N ILE A 163 -2.83 0.87 21.80
CA ILE A 163 -2.29 -0.38 21.25
C ILE A 163 -3.40 -1.18 20.54
N GLY A 164 -4.57 -1.30 21.17
CA GLY A 164 -5.72 -1.99 20.56
C GLY A 164 -6.15 -1.37 19.24
N VAL A 165 -6.18 -0.04 19.15
CA VAL A 165 -6.54 0.70 17.94
C VAL A 165 -5.49 0.55 16.86
N ILE A 166 -4.20 0.53 17.20
CA ILE A 166 -3.13 0.25 16.22
C ILE A 166 -3.30 -1.14 15.61
N ILE A 167 -3.50 -2.17 16.44
CA ILE A 167 -3.69 -3.55 15.97
C ILE A 167 -4.94 -3.64 15.08
N ALA A 168 -6.07 -3.08 15.52
CA ALA A 168 -7.30 -3.04 14.74
C ALA A 168 -7.11 -2.30 13.40
N SER A 169 -6.35 -1.20 13.40
CA SER A 169 -6.04 -0.42 12.21
C SER A 169 -5.22 -1.21 11.20
N VAL A 170 -4.19 -1.93 11.65
CA VAL A 170 -3.38 -2.78 10.77
C VAL A 170 -4.25 -3.86 10.11
N ILE A 171 -5.10 -4.54 10.88
CA ILE A 171 -6.01 -5.57 10.35
C ILE A 171 -7.00 -4.95 9.35
N PHE A 172 -7.61 -3.82 9.71
CA PHE A 172 -8.57 -3.11 8.86
C PHE A 172 -7.94 -2.63 7.56
N LEU A 173 -6.75 -2.04 7.60
CA LEU A 173 -6.04 -1.56 6.42
C LEU A 173 -5.61 -2.71 5.50
N CYS A 174 -5.13 -3.83 6.06
CA CYS A 174 -4.84 -5.05 5.27
C CYS A 174 -6.11 -5.59 4.59
N PHE A 175 -7.23 -5.62 5.30
CA PHE A 175 -8.51 -6.03 4.73
C PHE A 175 -8.94 -5.08 3.60
N LEU A 176 -8.94 -3.78 3.87
CA LEU A 176 -9.34 -2.75 2.92
C LEU A 176 -8.46 -2.78 1.66
N PHE A 177 -7.14 -2.91 1.81
CA PHE A 177 -6.21 -3.03 0.69
C PHE A 177 -6.59 -4.18 -0.25
N ASN A 178 -6.89 -5.37 0.28
CA ASN A 178 -7.32 -6.51 -0.52
C ASN A 178 -8.67 -6.24 -1.22
N VAL A 179 -9.64 -5.64 -0.52
CA VAL A 179 -10.93 -5.27 -1.11
C VAL A 179 -10.71 -4.29 -2.27
N LEU A 180 -9.91 -3.24 -2.08
CA LEU A 180 -9.62 -2.25 -3.11
C LEU A 180 -8.94 -2.89 -4.33
N ASN A 181 -8.00 -3.80 -4.09
CA ASN A 181 -7.29 -4.51 -5.16
C ASN A 181 -8.25 -5.38 -5.99
N ILE A 182 -9.04 -6.22 -5.34
CA ILE A 182 -10.01 -7.12 -6.02
C ILE A 182 -11.16 -6.35 -6.65
N TRP A 183 -11.55 -5.21 -6.07
CA TRP A 183 -12.58 -4.34 -6.63
C TRP A 183 -12.21 -3.88 -8.05
N PHE A 184 -10.96 -3.47 -8.26
CA PHE A 184 -10.54 -3.11 -9.60
C PHE A 184 -10.45 -4.33 -10.53
N VAL A 185 -10.06 -5.51 -10.01
CA VAL A 185 -10.10 -6.76 -10.79
C VAL A 185 -11.51 -7.05 -11.30
N ALA A 186 -12.53 -6.94 -10.44
CA ALA A 186 -13.93 -7.15 -10.82
C ALA A 186 -14.39 -6.16 -11.90
N LEU A 187 -14.01 -4.89 -11.77
CA LEU A 187 -14.31 -3.83 -12.74
C LEU A 187 -13.63 -4.05 -14.10
N ALA A 188 -12.36 -4.47 -14.08
CA ALA A 188 -11.54 -4.58 -15.27
C ALA A 188 -11.71 -5.92 -16.00
N TRP A 189 -12.02 -7.01 -15.28
CA TRP A 189 -12.14 -8.33 -15.89
C TRP A 189 -13.58 -8.74 -16.19
N ASP A 190 -14.55 -8.33 -15.38
CA ASP A 190 -15.98 -8.69 -15.55
C ASP A 190 -16.84 -7.52 -16.03
N ASP A 191 -16.23 -6.36 -16.31
CA ASP A 191 -16.93 -5.16 -16.78
C ASP A 191 -18.10 -4.75 -15.87
N MET A 192 -18.01 -5.09 -14.58
CA MET A 192 -19.00 -4.74 -13.56
C MET A 192 -19.10 -3.22 -13.37
N LYS A 193 -20.25 -2.75 -12.86
CA LYS A 193 -20.35 -1.35 -12.41
C LYS A 193 -19.56 -1.15 -11.13
N VAL A 194 -19.17 0.10 -10.87
CA VAL A 194 -18.33 0.49 -9.72
C VAL A 194 -18.86 -0.04 -8.39
N LEU A 195 -20.15 0.18 -8.07
CA LEU A 195 -20.72 -0.29 -6.79
C LEU A 195 -20.90 -1.81 -6.75
N GLU A 196 -21.32 -2.42 -7.85
CA GLU A 196 -21.49 -3.88 -7.96
C GLU A 196 -20.14 -4.59 -7.74
N GLY A 197 -19.08 -4.10 -8.38
CA GLY A 197 -17.72 -4.60 -8.18
C GLY A 197 -17.21 -4.42 -6.74
N PHE A 198 -17.60 -3.33 -6.07
CA PHE A 198 -17.20 -3.09 -4.67
C PHE A 198 -17.82 -4.13 -3.74
N PHE A 199 -19.14 -4.33 -3.83
CA PHE A 199 -19.82 -5.31 -2.99
C PHE A 199 -19.34 -6.72 -3.28
N LYS A 200 -19.05 -7.06 -4.55
CA LYS A 200 -18.49 -8.35 -4.91
C LYS A 200 -17.10 -8.56 -4.30
N ALA A 201 -16.21 -7.58 -4.41
CA ALA A 201 -14.89 -7.65 -3.80
C ALA A 201 -14.97 -7.75 -2.27
N PHE A 202 -15.86 -7.00 -1.64
CA PHE A 202 -16.08 -7.06 -0.20
C PHE A 202 -16.55 -8.44 0.25
N GLU A 203 -17.53 -9.03 -0.44
CA GLU A 203 -18.05 -10.37 -0.15
C GLU A 203 -16.97 -11.44 -0.30
N LEU A 204 -16.17 -11.37 -1.37
CA LEU A 204 -15.05 -12.30 -1.62
C LEU A 204 -13.99 -12.23 -0.52
N VAL A 205 -13.52 -11.02 -0.18
CA VAL A 205 -12.50 -10.85 0.86
C VAL A 205 -13.05 -11.22 2.22
N LYS A 206 -14.32 -10.94 2.51
CA LYS A 206 -14.99 -11.37 3.74
C LYS A 206 -15.00 -12.90 3.87
N GLY A 207 -15.29 -13.62 2.79
CA GLY A 207 -15.26 -15.09 2.77
C GLY A 207 -13.87 -15.70 3.01
N CYS A 208 -12.81 -14.97 2.67
CA CYS A 208 -11.42 -15.40 2.86
C CYS A 208 -10.62 -14.45 3.75
N PHE A 209 -11.27 -13.86 4.76
CA PHE A 209 -10.76 -12.73 5.55
C PHE A 209 -9.34 -12.96 6.09
N TRP A 210 -9.17 -14.03 6.89
CA TRP A 210 -7.90 -14.31 7.55
C TRP A 210 -6.77 -14.60 6.57
N SER A 211 -7.06 -15.25 5.44
CA SER A 211 -6.06 -15.53 4.41
C SER A 211 -5.63 -14.26 3.69
N CYS A 212 -6.57 -13.39 3.32
CA CYS A 212 -6.27 -12.13 2.64
C CYS A 212 -5.48 -11.17 3.54
N VAL A 213 -5.94 -11.00 4.79
CA VAL A 213 -5.25 -10.19 5.81
C VAL A 213 -3.87 -10.77 6.11
N GLY A 214 -3.77 -12.08 6.31
CA GLY A 214 -2.51 -12.75 6.60
C GLY A 214 -1.46 -12.57 5.51
N ILE A 215 -1.85 -12.65 4.23
CA ILE A 215 -0.93 -12.48 3.10
C ILE A 215 -0.51 -11.02 2.94
N ALA A 216 -1.45 -10.07 3.00
CA ALA A 216 -1.11 -8.64 2.95
C ALA A 216 -0.18 -8.25 4.10
N PHE A 217 -0.47 -8.71 5.32
CA PHE A 217 0.39 -8.52 6.48
C PHE A 217 1.77 -9.15 6.27
N SER A 218 1.84 -10.40 5.80
CA SER A 218 3.13 -11.08 5.57
C SER A 218 4.00 -10.35 4.55
N MET A 219 3.40 -9.86 3.45
CA MET A 219 4.13 -9.11 2.43
C MET A 219 4.63 -7.76 2.98
N ALA A 220 3.81 -7.07 3.78
CA ALA A 220 4.23 -5.85 4.48
C ALA A 220 5.35 -6.13 5.49
N PHE A 221 5.25 -7.22 6.24
CA PHE A 221 6.25 -7.64 7.21
C PHE A 221 7.59 -7.99 6.56
N ILE A 222 7.56 -8.69 5.42
CA ILE A 222 8.76 -8.97 4.60
C ILE A 222 9.40 -7.64 4.15
N TYR A 223 8.60 -6.71 3.63
CA TYR A 223 9.08 -5.39 3.21
C TYR A 223 9.80 -4.66 4.34
N ILE A 224 9.17 -4.56 5.51
CA ILE A 224 9.73 -3.87 6.68
C ILE A 224 11.01 -4.56 7.17
N THR A 225 10.98 -5.89 7.32
CA THR A 225 12.11 -6.66 7.85
C THR A 225 13.35 -6.55 6.95
N VAL A 226 13.18 -6.74 5.64
CA VAL A 226 14.29 -6.63 4.69
C VAL A 226 14.84 -5.21 4.65
N ASN A 227 13.99 -4.20 4.71
CA ASN A 227 14.44 -2.80 4.77
C ASN A 227 15.17 -2.47 6.06
N ALA A 228 14.77 -3.03 7.20
CA ALA A 228 15.49 -2.87 8.46
C ALA A 228 16.89 -3.50 8.39
N LEU A 229 17.02 -4.68 7.77
CA LEU A 229 18.31 -5.34 7.56
C LEU A 229 19.22 -4.54 6.61
N ILE A 230 18.67 -3.98 5.53
CA ILE A 230 19.39 -3.12 4.59
C ILE A 230 19.80 -1.81 5.26
N GLY A 231 18.95 -1.28 6.15
CA GLY A 231 19.17 -0.05 6.91
C GLY A 231 20.50 -0.05 7.67
N GLY A 232 20.82 -1.16 8.33
CA GLY A 232 22.05 -1.28 9.11
C GLY A 232 23.36 -1.35 8.31
N VAL A 233 23.33 -1.74 7.04
CA VAL A 233 24.56 -2.03 6.25
C VAL A 233 24.74 -1.07 5.06
N LEU A 234 23.66 -0.64 4.42
CA LEU A 234 23.68 0.07 3.14
C LEU A 234 23.18 1.52 3.21
N GLU A 235 22.82 2.04 4.39
CA GLU A 235 22.40 3.44 4.53
C GLU A 235 23.46 4.46 4.15
N ASN A 236 24.74 4.08 4.18
CA ASN A 236 25.85 4.92 3.74
C ASN A 236 25.87 5.10 2.21
N ILE A 237 25.21 4.24 1.45
CA ILE A 237 25.08 4.35 -0.01
C ILE A 237 23.61 4.61 -0.37
N ILE A 238 23.21 5.88 -0.18
CA ILE A 238 21.82 6.36 -0.29
C ILE A 238 21.12 5.84 -1.56
N ILE A 239 21.78 5.93 -2.72
CA ILE A 239 21.19 5.55 -4.02
C ILE A 239 20.88 4.05 -4.09
N VAL A 240 21.80 3.20 -3.64
CA VAL A 240 21.62 1.73 -3.69
C VAL A 240 20.52 1.31 -2.72
N SER A 241 20.50 1.89 -1.52
CA SER A 241 19.46 1.63 -0.51
C SER A 241 18.07 1.98 -1.05
N TYR A 242 17.90 3.14 -1.67
CA TYR A 242 16.61 3.57 -2.20
C TYR A 242 16.15 2.73 -3.39
N PHE A 243 17.07 2.35 -4.28
CA PHE A 243 16.74 1.47 -5.40
C PHE A 243 16.20 0.10 -4.91
N ILE A 244 16.85 -0.51 -3.93
CA ILE A 244 16.42 -1.81 -3.38
C ILE A 244 15.07 -1.66 -2.65
N LYS A 245 14.88 -0.60 -1.86
CA LYS A 245 13.61 -0.29 -1.19
C LYS A 245 12.47 -0.17 -2.19
N SER A 246 12.67 0.57 -3.29
CA SER A 246 11.67 0.72 -4.36
C SER A 246 11.37 -0.60 -5.06
N PHE A 247 12.39 -1.42 -5.31
CA PHE A 247 12.23 -2.72 -5.97
C PHE A 247 11.40 -3.65 -5.10
N LEU A 248 11.75 -3.76 -3.82
CA LEU A 248 11.03 -4.59 -2.87
C LEU A 248 9.58 -4.15 -2.71
N LEU A 249 9.32 -2.84 -2.58
CA LEU A 249 7.96 -2.30 -2.49
C LEU A 249 7.14 -2.66 -3.75
N SER A 250 7.71 -2.43 -4.93
CA SER A 250 7.03 -2.74 -6.19
C SER A 250 6.73 -4.22 -6.35
N MET A 251 7.60 -5.09 -5.85
CA MET A 251 7.44 -6.54 -5.89
C MET A 251 6.32 -6.98 -4.94
N CYS A 252 6.28 -6.45 -3.73
CA CYS A 252 5.19 -6.71 -2.79
C CYS A 252 3.83 -6.28 -3.36
N ILE A 253 3.74 -5.08 -3.92
CA ILE A 253 2.51 -4.57 -4.54
C ILE A 253 2.09 -5.44 -5.73
N TYR A 254 3.04 -5.78 -6.61
CA TYR A 254 2.76 -6.57 -7.80
C TYR A 254 2.27 -7.98 -7.46
N VAL A 255 2.95 -8.68 -6.54
CA VAL A 255 2.54 -10.02 -6.09
C VAL A 255 1.16 -9.97 -5.44
N LEU A 256 0.86 -8.94 -4.64
CA LEU A 256 -0.47 -8.78 -4.05
C LEU A 256 -1.55 -8.49 -5.11
N MET A 257 -1.25 -7.72 -6.16
CA MET A 257 -2.16 -7.54 -7.29
C MET A 257 -2.50 -8.86 -7.95
N VAL A 258 -1.49 -9.64 -8.32
CA VAL A 258 -1.69 -10.95 -8.96
C VAL A 258 -2.38 -11.93 -8.03
N TYR A 259 -2.08 -11.91 -6.72
CA TYR A 259 -2.82 -12.69 -5.73
C TYR A 259 -4.32 -12.34 -5.72
N GLY A 260 -4.67 -11.06 -5.82
CA GLY A 260 -6.06 -10.62 -5.95
C GLY A 260 -6.73 -11.15 -7.22
N PHE A 261 -5.99 -11.22 -8.33
CA PHE A 261 -6.46 -11.84 -9.57
C PHE A 261 -6.69 -13.34 -9.44
N GLU A 262 -5.75 -14.08 -8.84
CA GLU A 262 -5.88 -15.53 -8.61
C GLU A 262 -7.09 -15.85 -7.73
N LEU A 263 -7.25 -15.11 -6.62
CA LEU A 263 -8.38 -15.30 -5.71
C LEU A 263 -9.71 -14.99 -6.42
N TYR A 264 -9.75 -13.91 -7.20
CA TYR A 264 -10.95 -13.55 -7.95
C TYR A 264 -11.30 -14.60 -9.00
N ARG A 265 -10.31 -15.08 -9.77
CA ARG A 265 -10.49 -16.09 -10.82
C ARG A 265 -11.07 -17.38 -10.26
N ASP A 266 -10.48 -17.90 -9.18
CA ASP A 266 -10.93 -19.14 -8.53
C ASP A 266 -12.38 -19.03 -8.06
N LYS A 267 -12.73 -17.93 -7.38
CA LYS A 267 -14.08 -17.73 -6.82
C LYS A 267 -15.15 -17.34 -7.84
N THR A 268 -14.75 -17.03 -9.07
CA THR A 268 -15.67 -16.73 -10.18
C THR A 268 -15.65 -17.81 -11.26
N GLU A 269 -14.94 -18.93 -11.03
CA GLU A 269 -14.81 -20.06 -11.96
C GLU A 269 -14.36 -19.64 -13.37
N LYS A 270 -13.52 -18.61 -13.45
CA LYS A 270 -13.07 -18.09 -14.74
C LYS A 270 -11.99 -18.99 -15.34
N ASN A 271 -12.32 -19.61 -16.48
CA ASN A 271 -11.35 -20.30 -17.32
C ASN A 271 -10.33 -19.28 -17.86
N SER A 272 -9.05 -19.49 -17.53
CA SER A 272 -7.94 -18.69 -18.04
C SER A 272 -7.01 -19.58 -18.85
N VAL A 273 -6.55 -19.10 -20.00
CA VAL A 273 -5.57 -19.81 -20.86
C VAL A 273 -4.28 -20.12 -20.08
N LEU A 274 -3.98 -19.34 -19.05
CA LEU A 274 -2.82 -19.50 -18.19
C LEU A 274 -3.06 -20.39 -16.95
N GLY A 275 -4.31 -20.71 -16.62
CA GLY A 275 -4.66 -21.58 -15.48
C GLY A 275 -4.12 -22.99 -15.64
N ASP A 276 -3.92 -23.43 -16.88
CA ASP A 276 -3.34 -24.74 -17.20
C ASP A 276 -1.80 -24.78 -17.07
N TYR A 277 -1.15 -23.62 -16.81
CA TYR A 277 0.31 -23.46 -16.82
C TYR A 277 0.90 -22.87 -15.52
N LEU A 278 0.08 -22.60 -14.51
CA LEU A 278 0.48 -22.13 -13.17
C LEU A 278 0.29 -23.26 -12.16
#